data_AF-A0AB38VIA2-F1
#
_entry.id   AF-A0AB38VIA2-F1
#
_cell.length_a   1.000
_cell.length_b   1.000
_cell.length_c   1.000
_cell.angle_alpha   90.00
_cell.angle_beta   90.00
_cell.angle_gamma   90.00
#
_symmetry.space_group_name_H-M   'P 1'
#
loop_
_entity.id
_entity.type
_entity.pdbx_description
1 polymer ?
#
loop_
_entity_poly.entity_id
_entity_poly.type
_entity_poly.pdbx_seq_one_letter_code
_entity_poly.pdbx_strand_id
1 'polypeptide(L)'
;MKQLQEYIAFDLEFNTVGEHSHIIQVSAVKYSNHQEIALFDTYVHTKVPLQSFINGLTGITARDIIGAPKIETVLTDLQSFVGDTPLIGYNGINRIYLF
;
A
#
# COMPACT_ATOMS: atom_id res chain seq x y z
N MET A 1 -1.67 -10.73 25.96
CA MET A 1 -1.47 -10.30 24.56
C MET A 1 -0.31 -9.32 24.53
N LYS A 2 0.61 -9.42 23.57
CA LYS A 2 1.73 -8.48 23.45
C LYS A 2 1.21 -7.22 22.77
N GLN A 3 1.31 -6.06 23.42
CA GLN A 3 1.03 -4.78 22.76
C GLN A 3 2.28 -4.33 22.03
N LEU A 4 2.15 -4.08 20.72
CA LEU A 4 3.20 -3.43 19.95
C LEU A 4 3.17 -1.93 20.29
N GLN A 5 4.26 -1.42 20.85
CA GLN A 5 4.42 0.02 21.04
C GLN A 5 4.78 0.72 19.74
N GLU A 6 5.47 0.02 18.83
CA GLU A 6 5.79 0.51 17.49
C GLU A 6 5.37 -0.50 16.43
N TYR A 7 4.70 -0.02 15.39
CA TYR A 7 4.26 -0.82 14.25
C TYR A 7 3.96 0.10 13.06
N ILE A 8 3.87 -0.49 11.88
CA ILE A 8 3.40 0.18 10.68
C ILE A 8 2.14 -0.50 10.21
N ALA A 9 1.04 0.23 10.09
CA ALA A 9 -0.16 -0.24 9.41
C ALA A 9 -0.04 0.08 7.93
N PHE A 10 -0.39 -0.85 7.03
CA PHE A 10 -0.36 -0.58 5.59
C PHE A 10 -1.59 -1.14 4.87
N ASP A 11 -1.87 -0.56 3.72
CA ASP A 11 -2.91 -0.97 2.79
C ASP A 11 -2.44 -0.83 1.34
N LEU A 12 -3.03 -1.62 0.44
CA LEU A 12 -2.65 -1.69 -0.97
C LEU A 12 -3.90 -1.68 -1.84
N GLU A 13 -3.89 -0.84 -2.87
CA GLU A 13 -4.92 -0.86 -3.90
C GLU A 13 -4.43 -1.55 -5.17
N PHE A 14 -5.31 -2.29 -5.83
CA PHE A 14 -4.96 -3.11 -6.98
C PHE A 14 -5.86 -2.84 -8.20
N ASN A 15 -5.27 -2.91 -9.39
CA ASN A 15 -5.98 -3.10 -10.65
C ASN A 15 -5.68 -4.51 -11.16
N THR A 16 -6.65 -5.42 -11.07
CA THR A 16 -6.53 -6.78 -11.59
C THR A 16 -7.09 -6.84 -13.00
N VAL A 17 -6.35 -7.37 -13.98
CA VAL A 17 -6.82 -7.60 -15.36
C VAL A 17 -6.51 -9.04 -15.76
N GLY A 18 -7.55 -9.80 -16.08
CA GLY A 18 -7.42 -11.25 -16.23
C GLY A 18 -6.98 -11.90 -14.92
N GLU A 19 -5.87 -12.65 -14.96
CA GLU A 19 -5.29 -13.32 -13.78
C GLU A 19 -4.16 -12.51 -13.12
N HIS A 20 -3.88 -11.29 -13.60
CA HIS A 20 -2.75 -10.48 -13.14
C HIS A 20 -3.21 -9.27 -12.32
N SER A 21 -2.70 -9.14 -11.10
CA SER A 21 -2.94 -7.97 -10.23
C SER A 21 -1.76 -7.00 -10.30
N HIS A 22 -2.08 -5.71 -10.48
CA HIS A 22 -1.13 -4.61 -10.46
C HIS A 22 -1.40 -3.73 -9.26
N ILE A 23 -0.42 -3.51 -8.39
CA ILE A 23 -0.54 -2.51 -7.33
C ILE A 23 -0.64 -1.13 -7.99
N ILE A 24 -1.59 -0.32 -7.56
CA ILE A 24 -1.83 1.05 -8.05
C ILE A 24 -1.73 2.11 -6.95
N GLN A 25 -1.73 1.71 -5.68
CA GLN A 25 -1.41 2.57 -4.53
C GLN A 25 -0.78 1.74 -3.41
N VAL A 26 0.13 2.37 -2.67
CA VAL A 26 0.69 1.88 -1.42
C VAL A 26 0.55 2.97 -0.38
N SER A 27 -0.09 2.63 0.74
CA SER A 27 -0.24 3.53 1.89
C SER A 27 0.25 2.84 3.15
N ALA A 28 1.03 3.52 3.97
CA ALA A 28 1.57 3.00 5.22
C ALA A 28 1.72 4.12 6.27
N VAL A 29 1.31 3.82 7.51
CA VAL A 29 1.39 4.74 8.65
C VAL A 29 2.19 4.10 9.76
N LYS A 30 3.24 4.80 10.21
CA LYS A 30 4.04 4.37 11.36
C LYS A 30 3.44 4.93 12.63
N TYR A 31 3.21 4.04 13.59
CA TYR A 31 2.75 4.37 14.93
C TYR A 31 3.86 4.15 15.96
N SER A 32 3.94 5.05 16.94
CA SER A 32 4.68 4.85 18.19
C SER A 32 3.80 5.31 19.35
N ASN A 33 3.63 4.46 20.36
CA ASN A 33 2.73 4.72 21.51
C ASN A 33 1.30 5.13 21.09
N HIS A 34 0.76 4.45 20.07
CA HIS A 34 -0.56 4.72 19.49
C HIS A 34 -0.71 6.11 18.84
N GLN A 35 0.39 6.82 18.57
CA GLN A 35 0.39 8.07 17.83
C GLN A 35 1.03 7.88 16.46
N GLU A 36 0.45 8.51 15.44
CA GLU A 36 1.04 8.58 14.11
C GLU A 36 2.30 9.42 14.14
N ILE A 37 3.40 8.86 13.67
CA ILE A 37 4.71 9.54 13.64
C ILE A 37 5.29 9.68 12.24
N ALA A 38 4.81 8.90 11.27
CA ALA A 38 5.20 9.03 9.87
C ALA A 38 4.15 8.43 8.92
N LEU A 39 4.09 8.96 7.70
CA LEU A 39 3.22 8.52 6.62
C LEU A 39 4.05 8.25 5.37
N PHE A 40 3.74 7.16 4.68
CA PHE A 40 4.16 6.86 3.32
C PHE A 40 2.90 6.64 2.49
N ASP A 41 2.66 7.46 1.49
CA ASP A 41 1.51 7.31 0.60
C ASP A 41 1.92 7.67 -0.83
N THR A 42 1.74 6.72 -1.74
CA THR A 42 2.08 6.93 -3.14
C THR A 42 1.23 6.07 -4.06
N TYR A 43 0.87 6.65 -5.20
CA TYR A 43 0.40 5.88 -6.34
C TYR A 43 1.54 5.09 -6.96
N VAL A 44 1.17 4.06 -7.73
CA VAL A 44 2.10 3.22 -8.48
C VAL A 44 1.73 3.26 -9.95
N HIS A 45 2.73 3.54 -10.79
CA HIS A 45 2.54 3.54 -12.23
C HIS A 45 2.34 2.12 -12.76
N THR A 46 1.29 1.94 -13.57
CA THR A 46 1.10 0.76 -14.40
C THR A 46 0.75 1.18 -15.83
N LYS A 47 1.23 0.39 -16.80
CA LYS A 47 0.84 0.54 -18.22
C LYS A 47 -0.49 -0.12 -18.54
N VAL A 48 -1.01 -0.93 -17.61
CA VAL A 48 -2.29 -1.63 -17.78
C VAL A 48 -3.42 -0.64 -17.55
N PRO A 49 -4.36 -0.48 -18.51
CA PRO A 49 -5.51 0.40 -18.32
C PRO A 49 -6.30 0.04 -17.06
N LEU A 50 -6.71 1.06 -16.31
CA LEU A 50 -7.57 0.86 -15.14
C LEU A 50 -8.96 0.39 -15.58
N GLN A 51 -9.49 -0.62 -14.90
CA GLN A 51 -10.88 -1.01 -15.10
C GLN A 51 -11.83 0.06 -14.54
N SER A 52 -12.93 0.34 -15.24
CA SER A 52 -13.88 1.38 -14.81
C SER A 52 -14.45 1.13 -13.41
N PHE A 53 -14.65 -0.13 -13.03
CA PHE A 53 -15.12 -0.49 -11.69
C PHE A 53 -14.10 -0.15 -10.60
N ILE A 54 -12.79 -0.31 -10.89
CA ILE A 54 -11.72 0.04 -9.95
C ILE A 54 -11.71 1.54 -9.71
N ASN A 55 -11.82 2.36 -10.76
CA ASN A 55 -11.91 3.81 -10.60
C ASN A 55 -13.11 4.21 -9.73
N GLY A 56 -14.25 3.53 -9.88
CA GLY A 56 -15.44 3.79 -9.07
C GLY A 56 -15.32 3.32 -7.61
N LEU A 57 -14.56 2.24 -7.37
CA LEU A 57 -14.36 1.65 -6.05
C LEU A 57 -13.33 2.43 -5.22
N THR A 58 -12.20 2.77 -5.83
CA THR A 58 -11.05 3.37 -5.12
C THR A 58 -10.94 4.88 -5.32
N GLY A 59 -11.60 5.43 -6.36
CA GLY A 59 -11.45 6.83 -6.77
C GLY A 59 -10.17 7.13 -7.55
N ILE A 60 -9.27 6.15 -7.71
CA ILE A 60 -7.99 6.32 -8.41
C ILE A 60 -8.26 6.39 -9.92
N THR A 61 -7.67 7.38 -10.58
CA THR A 61 -7.82 7.60 -12.02
C THR A 61 -6.51 7.38 -12.77
N ALA A 62 -6.60 7.27 -14.11
CA ALA A 62 -5.42 7.18 -14.96
C ALA A 62 -4.48 8.41 -14.82
N ARG A 63 -5.02 9.57 -14.41
CA ARG A 63 -4.23 10.79 -14.21
C ARG A 63 -3.37 10.71 -12.95
N ASP A 64 -3.84 10.00 -11.93
CA ASP A 64 -3.12 9.83 -10.66
C ASP A 64 -1.90 8.91 -10.85
N ILE A 65 -2.02 7.90 -11.71
CA ILE A 65 -0.97 6.88 -11.91
C ILE A 65 -0.01 7.17 -13.08
N ILE A 66 -0.33 8.09 -14.00
CA ILE A 66 0.49 8.29 -15.21
C ILE A 66 1.90 8.83 -14.92
N GLY A 67 2.02 9.70 -13.90
CA GLY A 67 3.29 10.28 -13.46
C GLY A 67 3.86 9.63 -12.20
N ALA A 68 3.20 8.60 -11.68
CA ALA A 68 3.61 7.92 -10.45
C ALA A 68 4.94 7.16 -10.63
N PRO A 69 5.66 6.88 -9.54
CA PRO A 69 6.83 6.01 -9.59
C PRO A 69 6.47 4.58 -10.02
N LYS A 70 7.45 3.86 -10.59
CA LYS A 70 7.29 2.44 -10.87
C LYS A 70 7.31 1.62 -9.59
N ILE A 71 6.73 0.43 -9.63
CA ILE A 71 6.64 -0.46 -8.47
C ILE A 71 8.00 -0.76 -7.83
N GLU A 72 9.07 -0.91 -8.61
CA GLU A 72 10.40 -1.21 -8.06
C GLU A 72 10.94 -0.08 -7.18
N THR A 73 10.71 1.18 -7.58
CA THR A 73 11.04 2.36 -6.79
C THR A 73 10.20 2.42 -5.53
N VAL A 74 8.87 2.24 -5.66
CA VAL A 74 7.94 2.27 -4.51
C VAL A 74 8.28 1.20 -3.48
N LEU A 75 8.63 -0.02 -3.91
CA LEU A 75 9.02 -1.09 -2.99
C LEU A 75 10.34 -0.80 -2.27
N THR A 76 11.29 -0.16 -2.94
CA THR A 76 12.57 0.25 -2.35
C THR A 76 12.35 1.35 -1.30
N ASP A 77 11.52 2.33 -1.62
CA ASP A 77 11.19 3.44 -0.72
C ASP A 77 10.36 2.94 0.47
N LEU A 78 9.40 2.04 0.24
CA LEU A 78 8.62 1.39 1.29
C LEU A 78 9.52 0.56 2.21
N GLN A 79 10.45 -0.23 1.66
CA GLN A 79 11.41 -1.00 2.46
C GLN A 79 12.23 -0.08 3.38
N SER A 80 12.66 1.07 2.85
CA SER A 80 13.39 2.08 3.62
C SER A 80 12.54 2.73 4.70
N PHE A 81 11.26 2.99 4.42
CA PHE A 81 10.29 3.49 5.39
C PHE A 81 10.01 2.49 6.53
N VAL A 82 9.90 1.20 6.19
CA VAL A 82 9.58 0.13 7.12
C VAL A 82 10.75 -0.18 8.05
N GLY A 83 11.95 -0.35 7.48
CA GLY A 83 13.13 -0.79 8.23
C GLY A 83 12.85 -2.10 8.99
N ASP A 84 13.17 -2.13 10.27
CA ASP A 84 12.90 -3.27 11.17
C ASP A 84 11.57 -3.16 11.94
N THR A 85 10.70 -2.22 11.56
CA THR A 85 9.43 -1.98 12.27
C THR A 85 8.40 -3.03 11.86
N PRO A 86 7.69 -3.69 12.80
CA PRO A 86 6.68 -4.69 12.45
C PRO A 86 5.61 -4.13 11.52
N LEU A 87 5.33 -4.84 10.42
CA LEU A 87 4.33 -4.45 9.43
C LEU A 87 3.00 -5.14 9.72
N ILE A 88 1.89 -4.41 9.68
CA ILE A 88 0.53 -4.89 9.96
C ILE A 88 -0.35 -4.53 8.77
N GLY A 89 -0.89 -5.55 8.10
CA GLY A 89 -1.87 -5.39 7.05
C GLY A 89 -3.05 -6.33 7.25
N TYR A 90 -4.22 -5.94 6.74
CA TYR A 90 -5.40 -6.79 6.72
C TYR A 90 -5.67 -7.24 5.29
N ASN A 91 -5.63 -8.54 5.04
CA ASN A 91 -6.19 -9.10 3.82
C ASN A 91 -7.49 -9.83 4.20
N GLY A 92 -8.55 -9.66 3.39
CA GLY A 92 -9.92 -10.16 3.61
C GLY A 92 -10.09 -11.68 3.82
N ILE A 93 -8.99 -12.43 3.89
CA ILE A 93 -8.93 -13.84 4.31
C ILE A 93 -8.74 -13.96 5.85
N ASN A 94 -9.13 -12.93 6.64
CA ASN A 94 -9.02 -12.91 8.11
C ASN A 94 -7.61 -13.19 8.64
N ARG A 95 -6.57 -12.67 7.96
CA ARG A 95 -5.19 -12.81 8.43
C ARG A 95 -4.54 -11.44 8.53
N ILE A 96 -4.18 -11.10 9.76
CA ILE A 96 -3.18 -10.09 10.03
C ILE A 96 -1.83 -10.75 9.79
N TYR A 97 -1.06 -10.22 8.85
CA TYR A 97 0.35 -10.59 8.72
C TYR A 97 1.17 -9.66 9.61
N LEU A 98 2.01 -10.25 10.47
CA LEU A 98 3.11 -9.58 11.13
C LEU A 98 4.36 -9.99 10.35
N PHE A 99 4.94 -9.06 9.59
CA PHE A 99 6.26 -9.22 8.98
C PHE A 99 7.31 -8.55 9.85
#